data_AF-A0A7S3YF68-F1
#
_entry.id   AF-A0A7S3YF68-F1
#
_cell.length_a   1.000
_cell.length_b   1.000
_cell.length_c   1.000
_cell.angle_alpha   90.00
_cell.angle_beta   90.00
_cell.angle_gamma   90.00
#
_symmetry.space_group_name_H-M   'P 1'
#
loop_
_entity.id
_entity.type
_entity.pdbx_description
1 polymer ?
#
loop_
_entity_poly.entity_id
_entity_poly.type
_entity_poly.pdbx_seq_one_letter_code
_entity_poly.pdbx_strand_id
1 'polypeptide(L)'
;MVWEMGEDMAPVSVNLVDTAGVIKKSKLDQDVDRWSMMRTMRAISRAQVAILVVDGSQSFSPMDAQIANMVLDKGRSLVLAVNKWDAVPDDGWSGNRAYSKDEYADWVADRFPELKKWVPVVYTSASEGK
;
A
#
# COMPACT_ATOMS: atom_id res chain seq x y z
N MET A 1 -10.13 -5.76 -24.07
CA MET A 1 -10.38 -4.31 -24.02
C MET A 1 -9.02 -3.65 -23.84
N VAL A 2 -8.36 -3.32 -24.95
CA VAL A 2 -7.06 -2.64 -24.95
C VAL A 2 -7.40 -1.15 -24.99
N TRP A 3 -7.05 -0.42 -23.94
CA TRP A 3 -7.12 1.03 -23.96
C TRP A 3 -5.88 1.54 -24.70
N GLU A 4 -6.06 2.06 -25.91
CA GLU A 4 -5.04 2.90 -26.53
C GLU A 4 -5.01 4.23 -25.77
N MET A 5 -3.86 4.55 -25.17
CA MET A 5 -3.64 5.85 -24.53
C MET A 5 -3.64 6.92 -25.62
N GLY A 6 -4.77 7.62 -25.78
CA GLY A 6 -4.89 8.71 -26.75
C GLY A 6 -3.91 9.84 -26.44
N GLU A 7 -3.26 10.37 -27.47
CA GLU A 7 -2.29 11.48 -27.42
C GLU A 7 -2.90 12.83 -26.94
N ASP A 8 -4.21 12.88 -26.65
CA ASP A 8 -4.97 14.09 -26.35
C ASP A 8 -5.15 14.39 -24.84
N MET A 9 -4.41 13.72 -23.96
CA MET A 9 -4.48 14.02 -22.52
C MET A 9 -3.55 15.20 -22.19
N ALA A 10 -4.14 16.34 -21.80
CA ALA A 10 -3.37 17.46 -21.25
C ALA A 10 -2.50 16.96 -20.07
N PRO A 11 -1.25 17.43 -19.93
CA PRO A 11 -0.33 16.95 -18.90
C PRO A 11 -0.96 17.08 -17.51
N VAL A 12 -1.05 15.96 -16.80
CA VAL A 12 -1.55 15.92 -15.43
C VAL A 12 -0.42 16.33 -14.50
N SER A 13 -0.56 17.49 -13.86
CA SER A 13 0.38 17.93 -12.82
C SER A 13 0.15 17.12 -11.54
N VAL A 14 1.16 16.35 -11.12
CA VAL A 14 1.14 15.58 -9.87
C VAL A 14 2.13 16.18 -8.88
N ASN A 15 1.69 16.41 -7.64
CA ASN A 15 2.56 16.79 -6.54
C ASN A 15 2.73 15.60 -5.59
N LEU A 16 3.95 15.05 -5.50
CA LEU A 16 4.25 13.94 -4.62
C LEU A 16 4.48 14.45 -3.19
N VAL A 17 3.65 13.96 -2.27
CA VAL A 17 3.77 14.26 -0.84
C VAL A 17 4.37 13.04 -0.15
N ASP A 18 5.64 13.14 0.23
CA ASP A 18 6.37 12.01 0.82
C ASP A 18 6.33 11.99 2.37
N THR A 19 6.42 10.78 2.93
CA THR A 19 6.75 10.52 4.34
C THR A 19 8.18 10.03 4.35
N ALA A 20 9.08 10.45 5.26
CA ALA A 20 10.47 9.94 5.20
C ALA A 20 10.64 8.47 5.64
N GLY A 21 9.66 7.61 5.37
CA GLY A 21 9.65 6.20 5.71
C GLY A 21 8.88 5.94 7.00
N VAL A 22 7.91 5.04 6.90
CA VAL A 22 7.36 4.33 8.06
C VAL A 22 8.27 3.13 8.33
N ILE A 23 9.06 3.19 9.39
CA ILE A 23 9.95 2.09 9.76
C ILE A 23 9.10 0.98 10.39
N LYS A 24 9.00 -0.17 9.71
CA LYS A 24 8.37 -1.37 10.29
C LYS A 24 9.34 -1.96 11.32
N LYS A 25 8.87 -1.99 12.59
CA LYS A 25 9.52 -2.52 13.80
C LYS A 25 10.84 -3.28 13.58
N SER A 26 11.95 -2.60 13.80
CA SER A 26 13.27 -3.21 13.98
C SER A 26 13.93 -2.66 15.25
N LYS A 27 13.52 -3.13 16.43
CA LYS A 27 14.21 -2.90 17.72
C LYS A 27 14.72 -1.46 17.98
N LEU A 28 14.05 -0.43 17.45
CA LEU A 28 14.47 0.97 17.60
C LEU A 28 13.35 1.75 18.29
N ASP A 29 13.78 2.69 19.13
CA ASP A 29 13.02 3.50 20.08
C ASP A 29 11.55 3.80 19.75
N GLN A 30 10.70 3.72 20.79
CA GLN A 30 9.29 4.11 20.74
C GLN A 30 9.08 5.56 20.23
N ASP A 31 10.09 6.42 20.39
CA ASP A 31 10.07 7.81 19.91
C ASP A 31 10.16 7.91 18.38
N VAL A 32 10.93 7.04 17.71
CA VAL A 32 11.09 7.05 16.24
C VAL A 32 9.76 6.68 15.55
N ASP A 33 9.03 5.74 16.12
CA ASP A 33 7.71 5.32 15.64
C ASP A 33 6.66 6.46 15.71
N ARG A 34 6.71 7.28 16.77
CA ARG A 34 5.78 8.41 16.95
C ARG A 34 6.01 9.52 15.94
N TRP A 35 7.27 9.89 15.68
CA TRP A 35 7.61 10.89 14.68
C TRP A 35 7.23 10.44 13.28
N SER A 36 7.50 9.17 12.96
CA SER A 36 7.07 8.55 11.72
C SER A 36 5.55 8.66 11.52
N MET A 37 4.77 8.26 12.52
CA MET A 37 3.31 8.33 12.46
C MET A 37 2.79 9.77 12.28
N MET A 38 3.38 10.75 12.97
CA MET A 38 3.01 12.16 12.78
C MET A 38 3.28 12.67 11.36
N ARG A 39 4.38 12.21 10.74
CA ARG A 39 4.68 12.55 9.34
C ARG A 39 3.68 11.92 8.39
N THR A 40 3.32 10.66 8.62
CA THR A 40 2.26 9.97 7.87
C THR A 40 0.94 10.71 7.95
N MET A 41 0.49 11.11 9.14
CA MET A 41 -0.74 11.90 9.30
C MET A 41 -0.69 13.23 8.54
N ARG A 42 0.44 13.94 8.57
CA ARG A 42 0.60 15.19 7.81
C ARG A 42 0.57 14.95 6.30
N ALA A 43 1.20 13.89 5.82
CA ALA A 43 1.20 13.54 4.40
C ALA A 43 -0.22 13.20 3.90
N ILE A 44 -0.93 12.32 4.62
CA ILE A 44 -2.33 11.97 4.33
C ILE A 44 -3.23 13.22 4.31
N SER A 45 -3.02 14.13 5.26
CA SER A 45 -3.82 15.36 5.34
C SER A 45 -3.60 16.30 4.14
N ARG A 46 -2.43 16.24 3.50
CA ARG A 46 -2.07 17.09 2.34
C ARG A 46 -2.37 16.45 0.98
N ALA A 47 -2.51 15.13 0.94
CA ALA A 47 -2.76 14.38 -0.29
C ALA A 47 -4.26 14.28 -0.61
N GLN A 48 -4.60 14.18 -1.89
CA GLN A 48 -5.93 13.78 -2.36
C GLN A 48 -6.02 12.25 -2.53
N VAL A 49 -4.93 11.66 -3.02
CA VAL A 49 -4.78 10.22 -3.24
C VAL A 49 -3.56 9.74 -2.47
N ALA A 50 -3.72 8.69 -1.67
CA ALA A 50 -2.64 8.02 -0.98
C ALA A 50 -2.36 6.65 -1.62
N ILE A 51 -1.09 6.39 -1.89
CA ILE A 51 -0.61 5.07 -2.31
C ILE A 51 0.04 4.43 -1.08
N LEU A 52 -0.61 3.42 -0.50
CA LEU A 52 -0.04 2.65 0.58
C LEU A 52 0.83 1.55 -0.01
N VAL A 53 2.15 1.70 0.10
CA VAL A 53 3.10 0.70 -0.38
C VAL A 53 3.36 -0.31 0.73
N VAL A 54 3.11 -1.59 0.46
CA VAL A 54 3.38 -2.71 1.38
C VAL A 54 4.40 -3.67 0.77
N ASP A 55 5.06 -4.44 1.63
CA ASP A 55 6.04 -5.45 1.23
C ASP A 55 5.32 -6.79 1.01
N GLY A 56 5.21 -7.20 -0.24
CA GLY A 56 4.61 -8.47 -0.65
C GLY A 56 5.41 -9.69 -0.19
N SER A 57 6.70 -9.57 0.14
CA SER A 57 7.41 -10.71 0.73
C SER A 57 7.01 -10.97 2.19
N GLN A 58 6.14 -10.13 2.77
CA GLN A 58 5.65 -10.23 4.15
C GLN A 58 4.11 -10.24 4.18
N SER A 59 3.55 -10.81 5.24
CA SER A 59 2.10 -10.75 5.43
C SER A 59 1.63 -9.32 5.68
N PHE A 60 0.41 -9.02 5.21
CA PHE A 60 -0.22 -7.72 5.47
C PHE A 60 -0.38 -7.51 6.97
N SER A 61 0.19 -6.43 7.50
CA SER A 61 0.32 -6.23 8.95
C SER A 61 -0.83 -5.40 9.54
N PRO A 62 -1.10 -5.52 10.86
CA PRO A 62 -2.06 -4.64 11.53
C PRO A 62 -1.73 -3.14 11.42
N MET A 63 -0.43 -2.80 11.30
CA MET A 63 -0.01 -1.42 11.10
C MET A 63 -0.38 -0.90 9.70
N ASP A 64 -0.28 -1.75 8.67
CA ASP A 64 -0.73 -1.40 7.32
C ASP A 64 -2.24 -1.14 7.30
N ALA A 65 -3.03 -1.98 7.98
CA ALA A 65 -4.46 -1.80 8.15
C ALA A 65 -4.80 -0.48 8.87
N GLN A 66 -4.06 -0.16 9.93
CA GLN A 66 -4.25 1.10 10.67
C GLN A 66 -3.99 2.32 9.78
N ILE A 67 -2.91 2.32 8.99
CA ILE A 67 -2.59 3.43 8.07
C ILE A 67 -3.67 3.52 6.98
N ALA A 68 -4.09 2.40 6.40
CA ALA A 68 -5.18 2.37 5.42
C ALA A 68 -6.46 3.00 6.00
N ASN A 69 -6.84 2.64 7.22
CA ASN A 69 -8.00 3.21 7.87
C ASN A 69 -7.85 4.72 8.10
N MET A 70 -6.67 5.20 8.50
CA MET A 70 -6.39 6.63 8.66
C MET A 70 -6.54 7.43 7.35
N VAL A 71 -6.17 6.84 6.21
CA VAL A 71 -6.38 7.44 4.87
C VAL A 71 -7.88 7.58 4.60
N LEU A 72 -8.64 6.51 4.81
CA LEU A 72 -10.07 6.46 4.54
C LEU A 72 -10.88 7.37 5.48
N ASP A 73 -10.53 7.40 6.78
CA ASP A 73 -11.14 8.29 7.78
C ASP A 73 -10.92 9.77 7.46
N LYS A 74 -9.83 10.10 6.74
CA LYS A 74 -9.59 11.45 6.21
C LYS A 74 -10.29 11.74 4.89
N GLY A 75 -11.10 10.82 4.38
CA GLY A 75 -11.82 10.95 3.12
C GLY A 75 -10.88 11.03 1.92
N ARG A 76 -9.69 10.41 2.01
CA ARG A 76 -8.72 10.37 0.92
C ARG A 76 -8.92 9.10 0.09
N SER A 77 -8.67 9.20 -1.21
CA SER A 77 -8.63 8.01 -2.06
C SER A 77 -7.43 7.15 -1.69
N LEU A 78 -7.60 5.84 -1.68
CA LEU A 78 -6.55 4.88 -1.34
C LEU A 78 -6.31 3.94 -2.52
N VAL A 79 -5.03 3.69 -2.81
CA VAL A 79 -4.56 2.59 -3.65
C VAL A 79 -3.58 1.77 -2.81
N LEU A 80 -3.73 0.45 -2.81
CA LEU A 80 -2.78 -0.45 -2.18
C LEU A 80 -1.76 -0.91 -3.23
N ALA A 81 -0.48 -0.59 -3.01
CA ALA A 81 0.61 -1.04 -3.87
C ALA A 81 1.41 -2.13 -3.15
N VAL A 82 1.26 -3.37 -3.59
CA VAL A 82 2.00 -4.52 -3.07
C VAL A 82 3.31 -4.65 -3.83
N ASN A 83 4.38 -4.16 -3.23
CA ASN A 83 5.72 -4.16 -3.83
C ASN A 83 6.45 -5.47 -3.54
N LYS A 84 7.50 -5.76 -4.33
CA LYS A 84 8.28 -7.01 -4.26
C LYS A 84 7.45 -8.26 -4.53
N TRP A 85 6.49 -8.17 -5.44
CA TRP A 85 5.64 -9.31 -5.78
C TRP A 85 6.43 -10.50 -6.35
N ASP A 86 7.59 -10.25 -6.94
CA ASP A 86 8.57 -11.25 -7.39
C ASP A 86 9.16 -12.09 -6.25
N ALA A 87 9.18 -11.56 -5.03
CA ALA A 87 9.76 -12.20 -3.84
C ALA A 87 8.71 -12.87 -2.93
N VAL A 88 7.47 -13.01 -3.41
CA VAL A 88 6.40 -13.70 -2.66
C VAL A 88 6.71 -15.21 -2.63
N PRO A 89 6.76 -15.85 -1.45
CA PRO A 89 7.02 -17.29 -1.34
C PRO A 89 5.90 -18.12 -1.96
N ASP A 90 6.25 -19.22 -2.64
CA ASP A 90 5.30 -20.17 -3.24
C ASP A 90 4.38 -20.86 -2.19
N ASP A 91 4.83 -20.93 -0.95
CA ASP A 91 4.12 -21.45 0.22
C ASP A 91 3.53 -20.34 1.12
N GLY A 92 3.46 -19.11 0.60
CA GLY A 92 2.88 -17.94 1.26
C GLY A 92 3.64 -17.50 2.52
N TRP A 93 2.98 -16.77 3.41
CA TRP A 93 3.62 -16.18 4.60
C TRP A 93 3.47 -17.01 5.89
N SER A 94 2.58 -18.02 5.90
CA SER A 94 2.21 -18.79 7.11
C SER A 94 2.01 -20.29 6.86
N GLY A 95 2.67 -20.87 5.84
CA GLY A 95 2.46 -22.28 5.44
C GLY A 95 1.14 -22.55 4.72
N ASN A 96 0.47 -21.48 4.25
CA ASN A 96 -0.67 -21.53 3.36
C ASN A 96 -0.18 -21.27 1.94
N ARG A 97 -0.63 -22.04 0.94
CA ARG A 97 -0.33 -21.83 -0.49
C ARG A 97 -0.25 -20.34 -0.87
N ALA A 98 0.72 -19.99 -1.71
CA ALA A 98 0.82 -18.67 -2.32
C ALA A 98 -0.52 -18.23 -2.91
N TYR A 99 -0.93 -17.03 -2.52
CA TYR A 99 -2.08 -16.37 -3.11
C TYR A 99 -1.69 -15.91 -4.52
N SER A 100 -2.53 -16.23 -5.50
CA SER A 100 -2.52 -15.48 -6.76
C SER A 100 -2.83 -14.01 -6.48
N LYS A 101 -2.57 -13.15 -7.47
CA LYS A 101 -2.88 -11.71 -7.37
C LYS A 101 -4.34 -11.44 -7.02
N ASP A 102 -5.27 -12.24 -7.53
CA ASP A 102 -6.69 -12.04 -7.23
C ASP A 102 -7.01 -12.51 -5.80
N GLU A 103 -6.47 -13.66 -5.38
CA GLU A 103 -6.71 -14.22 -4.06
C GLU A 103 -6.09 -13.37 -2.93
N TYR A 104 -4.98 -12.66 -3.18
CA TYR A 104 -4.36 -11.78 -2.17
C TYR A 104 -5.24 -10.59 -1.84
N ALA A 105 -5.81 -9.94 -2.86
CA ALA A 105 -6.70 -8.79 -2.66
C ALA A 105 -7.92 -9.19 -1.84
N ASP A 106 -8.54 -10.33 -2.18
CA ASP A 106 -9.66 -10.89 -1.43
C ASP A 106 -9.26 -11.25 0.01
N TRP A 107 -8.11 -11.90 0.21
CA TRP A 107 -7.61 -12.24 1.54
C TRP A 107 -7.39 -11.01 2.41
N VAL A 108 -6.78 -9.94 1.88
CA VAL A 108 -6.59 -8.68 2.61
C VAL A 108 -7.94 -8.09 3.00
N ALA A 109 -8.88 -7.99 2.05
CA ALA A 109 -10.19 -7.39 2.30
C ALA A 109 -11.04 -8.20 3.31
N ASP A 110 -10.94 -9.53 3.28
CA ASP A 110 -11.67 -10.39 4.21
C ASP A 110 -11.04 -10.35 5.62
N ARG A 111 -9.71 -10.24 5.71
CA ARG A 111 -9.00 -10.19 7.00
C ARG A 111 -8.99 -8.80 7.65
N PHE A 112 -9.04 -7.76 6.84
CA PHE A 112 -8.99 -6.35 7.24
C PHE A 112 -10.13 -5.58 6.57
N PRO A 113 -11.37 -5.64 7.09
CA PRO A 113 -12.56 -4.99 6.50
C PRO A 113 -12.46 -3.46 6.42
N GLU A 114 -11.48 -2.86 7.10
CA GLU A 114 -11.09 -1.46 6.96
C GLU A 114 -10.64 -1.18 5.53
N LEU A 115 -9.89 -2.11 4.92
CA LEU A 115 -9.59 -2.14 3.51
C LEU A 115 -10.86 -2.55 2.75
N LYS A 116 -11.64 -1.55 2.37
CA LYS A 116 -12.87 -1.74 1.61
C LYS A 116 -12.56 -2.48 0.30
N LYS A 117 -13.43 -3.42 -0.09
CA LYS A 117 -13.28 -4.22 -1.33
C LYS A 117 -13.13 -3.41 -2.62
N TRP A 118 -13.50 -2.12 -2.61
CA TRP A 118 -13.35 -1.23 -3.76
C TRP A 118 -11.96 -0.60 -3.88
N VAL A 119 -11.10 -0.73 -2.86
CA VAL A 119 -9.74 -0.18 -2.89
C VAL A 119 -8.94 -0.92 -3.99
N PRO A 120 -8.42 -0.21 -5.00
CA PRO A 120 -7.62 -0.84 -6.04
C PRO A 120 -6.31 -1.40 -5.45
N VAL A 121 -5.98 -2.63 -5.83
CA VAL A 121 -4.71 -3.28 -5.48
C VAL A 121 -3.85 -3.39 -6.74
N VAL A 122 -2.62 -2.90 -6.66
CA VAL A 122 -1.62 -3.00 -7.73
C VAL A 122 -0.40 -3.74 -7.23
N TYR A 123 0.23 -4.53 -8.10
CA TYR A 123 1.37 -5.36 -7.77
C TYR A 123 2.59 -4.85 -8.50
N THR A 124 3.67 -4.58 -7.77
CA THR A 124 4.89 -3.98 -8.33
C THR A 124 6.13 -4.75 -7.91
N SER A 125 7.21 -4.55 -8.66
CA SER A 125 8.57 -4.95 -8.34
C SER A 125 9.51 -3.81 -8.67
N ALA A 126 9.83 -3.00 -7.65
CA ALA A 126 10.75 -1.88 -7.82
C ALA A 126 12.16 -2.31 -8.26
N SER A 127 12.62 -3.50 -7.85
CA SER A 127 13.89 -4.08 -8.27
C SER A 127 13.91 -4.49 -9.74
N GLU A 128 12.77 -4.89 -10.29
CA GLU A 128 12.64 -5.26 -11.70
C GLU A 128 12.13 -4.12 -12.60
N GLY A 129 11.73 -2.98 -12.02
CA GLY A 129 11.15 -1.85 -12.74
C GLY A 129 9.75 -2.13 -13.29
N LYS A 130 8.96 -2.95 -12.60
CA LYS A 130 7.62 -3.41 -13.02
C LYS A 130 6.52 -3.05 -12.02
#